data_AF-A0A832AVW6-F1
#
_entry.id   AF-A0A832AVW6-F1
#
_cell.length_a   1.000
_cell.length_b   1.000
_cell.length_c   1.000
_cell.angle_alpha   90.00
_cell.angle_beta   90.00
_cell.angle_gamma   90.00
#
_symmetry.space_group_name_H-M   'P 1'
#
loop_
_entity.id
_entity.type
_entity.pdbx_description
1 polymer ?
#
loop_
_entity_poly.entity_id
_entity_poly.type
_entity_poly.pdbx_seq_one_letter_code
_entity_poly.pdbx_strand_id
1 'polypeptide(L)'
;MNGQALNSSVLKKKPWGCSLQREAQICVVGRVFRPNKSKVLALNKTLREYFKLVKWYLGYSSTSKKFLHEKCYEDAKRLFNLNTALIQTARDKAVEILKGFEENRKESSVLELKRISIRFDERCYSFSKTDNALTPYWLTLSLNREKRISLPIVFGERQRQRIEEA
;
A
#
# COMPACT_ATOMS: atom_id res chain seq x y z
N MET A 1 -53.37 -42.27 21.56
CA MET A 1 -53.25 -41.00 20.81
C MET A 1 -51.80 -40.57 20.85
N ASN A 2 -51.28 -40.20 19.67
CA ASN A 2 -49.87 -40.10 19.34
C ASN A 2 -49.17 -38.94 20.06
N GLY A 3 -48.17 -39.24 20.88
CA GLY A 3 -47.19 -38.27 21.37
C GLY A 3 -45.88 -38.45 20.61
N GLN A 4 -45.63 -37.60 19.62
CA GLN A 4 -44.35 -37.53 18.93
C GLN A 4 -43.27 -37.02 19.89
N ALA A 5 -42.37 -37.92 20.30
CA ALA A 5 -41.18 -37.57 21.05
C ALA A 5 -40.18 -36.85 20.13
N LEU A 6 -39.75 -35.69 20.59
CA LEU A 6 -38.80 -34.79 19.95
C LEU A 6 -37.49 -35.50 19.59
N ASN A 7 -37.10 -35.38 18.32
CA ASN A 7 -35.79 -35.73 17.80
C ASN A 7 -34.68 -34.98 18.56
N SER A 8 -33.98 -35.67 19.46
CA SER A 8 -32.71 -35.22 20.02
C SER A 8 -31.55 -35.72 19.13
N SER A 9 -31.41 -35.12 17.95
CA SER A 9 -30.21 -35.31 17.15
C SER A 9 -29.04 -34.56 17.79
N VAL A 10 -28.26 -35.31 18.55
CA VAL A 10 -26.91 -35.07 19.04
C VAL A 10 -26.12 -34.12 18.14
N LEU A 11 -26.00 -32.87 18.57
CA LEU A 11 -25.00 -31.92 18.08
C LEU A 11 -23.61 -32.47 18.45
N LYS A 12 -22.97 -33.15 17.50
CA LYS A 12 -21.54 -33.44 17.55
C LYS A 12 -20.80 -32.10 17.69
N LYS A 13 -20.34 -31.79 18.90
CA LYS A 13 -19.33 -30.76 19.16
C LYS A 13 -18.11 -31.07 18.29
N LYS A 14 -17.91 -30.31 17.21
CA LYS A 14 -16.62 -30.27 16.52
C LYS A 14 -15.61 -29.66 17.49
N PRO A 15 -14.45 -30.29 17.75
CA PRO A 15 -13.40 -29.65 18.52
C PRO A 15 -12.86 -28.50 17.67
N TRP A 16 -12.87 -27.30 18.26
CA TRP A 16 -12.23 -26.13 17.69
C TRP A 16 -10.72 -26.31 17.81
N GLY A 17 -10.14 -27.09 16.90
CA GLY A 17 -8.73 -26.99 16.55
C GLY A 17 -8.55 -25.79 15.63
N CYS A 18 -8.72 -24.57 16.13
CA CYS A 18 -8.26 -23.40 15.41
C CYS A 18 -6.74 -23.36 15.57
N SER A 19 -6.01 -23.95 14.63
CA SER A 19 -4.60 -23.62 14.46
C SER A 19 -4.54 -22.12 14.17
N LEU A 20 -4.22 -21.32 15.18
CA LEU A 20 -3.76 -19.95 15.02
C LEU A 20 -2.44 -20.01 14.23
N GLN A 21 -2.52 -20.23 12.92
CA GLN A 21 -1.45 -19.88 12.02
C GLN A 21 -1.38 -18.36 12.09
N ARG A 22 -0.52 -17.84 12.98
CA ARG A 22 -0.15 -16.43 12.95
C ARG A 22 0.44 -16.20 11.58
N GLU A 23 -0.25 -15.43 10.74
CA GLU A 23 0.31 -14.96 9.47
C GLU A 23 1.62 -14.22 9.79
N ALA A 24 2.74 -14.84 9.47
CA ALA A 24 4.04 -14.23 9.65
C ALA A 24 4.18 -13.12 8.61
N GLN A 25 4.19 -11.86 9.06
CA GLN A 25 4.51 -10.74 8.18
C GLN A 25 6.01 -10.72 7.92
N ILE A 26 6.41 -11.24 6.76
CA ILE A 26 7.80 -11.26 6.33
C ILE A 26 8.11 -9.97 5.57
N CYS A 27 9.06 -9.20 6.09
CA CYS A 27 9.59 -8.03 5.39
C CYS A 27 10.85 -8.42 4.61
N VAL A 28 10.81 -8.17 3.29
CA VAL A 28 11.94 -8.37 2.40
C VAL A 28 12.41 -7.10 1.73
N VAL A 29 13.74 -6.96 1.64
CA VAL A 29 14.38 -5.80 1.00
C VAL A 29 15.09 -6.26 -0.27
N GLY A 30 14.59 -5.79 -1.40
CA GLY A 30 15.16 -6.03 -2.72
C GLY A 30 15.68 -4.75 -3.38
N ARG A 31 16.62 -4.88 -4.30
CA ARG A 31 17.10 -3.77 -5.14
C ARG A 31 16.56 -3.94 -6.56
N VAL A 32 16.08 -2.83 -7.13
CA VAL A 32 15.69 -2.81 -8.55
C VAL A 32 16.94 -2.97 -9.41
N PHE A 33 16.94 -3.96 -10.28
CA PHE A 33 18.09 -4.26 -11.14
C PHE A 33 17.97 -3.53 -12.49
N ARG A 34 18.95 -2.68 -12.80
CA ARG A 34 19.11 -1.99 -14.11
C ARG A 34 17.77 -1.55 -14.76
N PRO A 35 16.99 -0.65 -14.13
CA PRO A 35 15.74 -0.20 -14.71
C PRO A 35 15.98 0.64 -15.97
N ASN A 36 15.16 0.43 -17.01
CA ASN A 36 15.21 1.24 -18.23
C ASN A 36 14.89 2.72 -17.91
N LYS A 37 15.56 3.67 -18.60
CA LYS A 37 15.32 5.12 -18.51
C LYS A 37 13.82 5.48 -18.60
N SER A 38 13.05 4.80 -19.44
CA SER A 38 11.60 5.03 -19.57
C SER A 38 10.81 4.67 -18.30
N LYS A 39 11.22 3.61 -17.60
CA LYS A 39 10.62 3.17 -16.33
C LYS A 39 11.00 4.12 -15.19
N VAL A 40 12.26 4.54 -15.14
CA VAL A 40 12.73 5.57 -14.19
C VAL A 40 11.97 6.88 -14.39
N LEU A 41 11.78 7.31 -15.64
CA LEU A 41 11.00 8.50 -15.96
C LEU A 41 9.55 8.38 -15.50
N ALA A 42 8.92 7.21 -15.69
CA ALA A 42 7.55 6.97 -15.21
C ALA A 42 7.46 7.09 -13.68
N LEU A 43 8.37 6.44 -12.94
CA LEU A 43 8.45 6.55 -11.48
C LEU A 43 8.65 7.99 -11.02
N ASN A 44 9.54 8.74 -11.66
CA ASN A 44 9.81 10.14 -11.32
C ASN A 44 8.63 11.06 -11.63
N LYS A 45 7.87 10.79 -12.69
CA LYS A 45 6.62 11.52 -12.98
C LYS A 45 5.59 11.24 -11.88
N THR A 46 5.35 9.98 -11.56
CA THR A 46 4.42 9.56 -10.51
C THR A 46 4.80 10.13 -9.15
N LEU A 47 6.09 10.11 -8.78
CA LEU A 47 6.58 10.70 -7.53
C LEU A 47 6.32 12.21 -7.45
N ARG A 48 6.52 12.94 -8.55
CA ARG A 48 6.24 14.37 -8.60
C ARG A 48 4.75 14.67 -8.49
N GLU A 49 3.90 13.91 -9.17
CA GLU A 49 2.44 14.05 -9.05
C GLU A 49 1.95 13.72 -7.64
N TYR A 50 2.44 12.62 -7.07
CA TYR A 50 2.12 12.21 -5.70
C TYR A 50 2.54 13.27 -4.68
N PHE A 51 3.74 13.84 -4.83
CA PHE A 51 4.20 14.93 -3.97
C PHE A 51 3.32 16.18 -4.07
N LYS A 52 2.90 16.57 -5.27
CA LYS A 52 1.94 17.67 -5.47
C LYS A 52 0.60 17.38 -4.80
N LEU A 53 0.10 16.15 -4.93
CA LEU A 53 -1.16 15.73 -4.31
C LEU A 53 -1.10 15.80 -2.78
N VAL A 54 0.01 15.34 -2.18
CA VAL A 54 0.19 15.43 -0.72
C VAL A 54 0.24 16.89 -0.26
N LYS A 55 0.96 17.76 -0.98
CA LYS A 55 0.95 19.20 -0.67
C LYS A 55 -0.44 19.82 -0.80
N TRP A 56 -1.20 19.43 -1.82
CA TRP A 56 -2.56 19.87 -2.02
C TRP A 56 -3.47 19.46 -0.85
N TYR A 57 -3.38 18.20 -0.38
CA TYR A 57 -4.09 17.76 0.82
C TYR A 57 -3.66 18.51 2.09
N LEU A 58 -2.36 18.77 2.26
CA LEU A 58 -1.85 19.54 3.40
C LEU A 58 -2.37 20.98 3.42
N GLY A 59 -2.68 21.57 2.26
CA GLY A 59 -3.28 22.91 2.15
C GLY A 59 -4.65 23.04 2.82
N TYR A 60 -5.37 21.93 3.03
CA TYR A 60 -6.65 21.93 3.75
C TYR A 60 -6.48 21.93 5.28
N SER A 61 -5.27 21.69 5.79
CA SER A 61 -4.96 21.68 7.24
C SER A 61 -5.95 20.87 8.08
N SER A 62 -6.45 19.75 7.56
CA SER A 62 -7.44 18.90 8.24
C SER A 62 -6.87 17.52 8.54
N THR A 63 -7.03 17.07 9.78
CA THR A 63 -6.65 15.72 10.23
C THR A 63 -7.76 14.68 10.04
N SER A 64 -8.95 15.10 9.59
CA SER A 64 -10.10 14.22 9.40
C SER A 64 -10.10 13.55 8.03
N LYS A 65 -9.84 12.24 8.01
CA LYS A 65 -9.88 11.43 6.77
C LYS A 65 -11.25 11.47 6.08
N LYS A 66 -12.34 11.49 6.87
CA LYS A 66 -13.73 11.52 6.36
C LYS A 66 -14.01 12.84 5.65
N PHE A 67 -13.66 13.95 6.28
CA PHE A 67 -13.79 15.28 5.70
C PHE A 67 -13.01 15.40 4.38
N LEU A 68 -11.73 15.00 4.36
CA LEU A 68 -10.91 15.02 3.15
C LEU A 68 -11.45 14.11 2.06
N HIS A 69 -12.06 12.97 2.42
CA HIS A 69 -12.66 12.09 1.43
C HIS A 69 -13.90 12.70 0.78
N GLU A 70 -14.86 13.14 1.60
CA GLU A 70 -16.14 13.66 1.12
C GLU A 70 -15.99 14.93 0.29
N LYS A 71 -15.05 15.81 0.68
CA LYS A 71 -14.85 17.10 0.01
C LYS A 71 -13.86 17.03 -1.15
N CYS A 72 -12.80 16.24 -1.03
CA CYS A 72 -11.63 16.40 -1.89
C CYS A 72 -11.36 15.18 -2.79
N TYR A 73 -12.04 14.04 -2.60
CA TYR A 73 -11.72 12.82 -3.35
C TYR A 73 -12.03 12.93 -4.85
N GLU A 74 -13.20 13.46 -5.21
CA GLU A 74 -13.56 13.62 -6.62
C GLU A 74 -12.73 14.71 -7.31
N ASP A 75 -12.39 15.79 -6.61
CA ASP A 75 -11.47 16.81 -7.11
C ASP A 75 -10.07 16.23 -7.32
N ALA A 76 -9.55 15.44 -6.37
CA ALA A 76 -8.27 14.77 -6.53
C ALA A 76 -8.22 13.84 -7.74
N LYS A 77 -9.32 13.11 -8.02
CA LYS A 77 -9.45 12.23 -9.18
C LYS A 77 -9.52 12.98 -10.51
N ARG A 78 -9.96 14.23 -10.51
CA ARG A 78 -10.01 15.10 -11.69
C ARG A 78 -8.67 15.81 -11.93
N LEU A 79 -8.03 16.28 -10.85
CA LEU A 79 -6.82 17.09 -10.91
C LEU A 79 -5.54 16.28 -11.07
N PHE A 80 -5.50 15.03 -10.58
CA PHE A 80 -4.29 14.22 -10.55
C PHE A 80 -4.46 12.90 -11.32
N ASN A 81 -3.51 12.62 -12.21
CA ASN A 81 -3.46 11.37 -12.97
C ASN A 81 -2.77 10.25 -12.18
N LEU A 82 -3.34 9.87 -11.04
CA LEU A 82 -2.85 8.80 -10.18
C LEU A 82 -3.92 7.71 -10.02
N ASN A 83 -3.48 6.49 -9.68
CA ASN A 83 -4.39 5.43 -9.30
C ASN A 83 -5.17 5.84 -8.02
N THR A 84 -6.44 5.44 -7.91
CA THR A 84 -7.32 5.77 -6.77
C THR A 84 -6.73 5.34 -5.44
N ALA A 85 -6.07 4.18 -5.41
CA ALA A 85 -5.38 3.71 -4.21
C ALA A 85 -4.20 4.62 -3.82
N LEU A 86 -3.41 5.12 -4.79
CA LEU A 86 -2.36 6.13 -4.51
C LEU A 86 -2.94 7.46 -4.02
N ILE A 87 -4.11 7.87 -4.52
CA ILE A 87 -4.81 9.07 -4.04
C ILE A 87 -5.20 8.90 -2.57
N GLN A 88 -5.74 7.73 -2.20
CA GLN A 88 -6.07 7.42 -0.81
C GLN A 88 -4.84 7.37 0.08
N THR A 89 -3.74 6.76 -0.38
CA THR A 89 -2.48 6.73 0.36
C THR A 89 -1.90 8.14 0.54
N ALA A 90 -2.01 9.02 -0.46
CA ALA A 90 -1.58 10.41 -0.36
C ALA A 90 -2.36 11.18 0.71
N ARG A 91 -3.69 11.00 0.75
CA ARG A 91 -4.56 11.58 1.80
C ARG A 91 -4.11 11.11 3.18
N ASP A 92 -3.97 9.79 3.36
CA ASP A 92 -3.59 9.21 4.64
C ASP A 92 -2.19 9.69 5.08
N LYS A 93 -1.26 9.82 4.12
CA LYS A 93 0.07 10.35 4.38
C LYS A 93 0.05 11.82 4.79
N ALA A 94 -0.79 12.64 4.15
CA ALA A 94 -0.96 14.04 4.54
C ALA A 94 -1.48 14.17 5.98
N VAL A 95 -2.45 13.32 6.38
CA VAL A 95 -2.96 13.28 7.75
C VAL A 95 -1.88 12.84 8.74
N GLU A 96 -1.08 11.80 8.42
CA GLU A 96 0.07 11.39 9.26
C GLU A 96 1.07 12.54 9.46
N ILE A 97 1.42 13.24 8.37
CA ILE A 97 2.36 14.36 8.41
C ILE A 97 1.82 15.51 9.26
N LEU A 98 0.54 15.87 9.07
CA LEU A 98 -0.08 16.98 9.78
C LEU A 98 -0.17 16.70 11.28
N LYS A 99 -0.59 15.49 11.67
CA LYS A 99 -0.62 15.09 13.09
C LYS A 99 0.76 15.12 13.73
N GLY A 100 1.75 14.51 13.08
CA GLY A 100 3.12 14.51 13.60
C GLY A 100 3.71 15.92 13.67
N PHE A 101 3.29 16.84 12.79
CA PHE A 101 3.66 18.24 12.87
C PHE A 101 2.99 18.95 14.03
N GLU A 102 1.68 18.80 14.21
CA GLU A 102 0.91 19.40 15.32
C GLU A 102 1.45 18.96 16.69
N GLU A 103 1.79 17.69 16.84
CA GLU A 103 2.37 17.12 18.07
C GLU A 103 3.76 17.69 18.41
N ASN A 104 4.55 18.07 17.40
CA ASN A 104 5.91 18.56 17.56
C ASN A 104 6.06 20.06 17.27
N ARG A 105 4.94 20.78 17.14
CA ARG A 105 4.92 22.17 16.67
C ARG A 105 5.49 23.10 17.74
N LYS A 106 6.52 23.87 17.37
CA LYS A 106 6.94 25.08 18.09
C LYS A 106 6.21 26.30 17.55
N GLU A 107 6.01 27.34 18.35
CA GLU A 107 5.18 28.52 18.01
C GLU A 107 5.48 29.16 16.63
N SER A 108 6.73 29.14 16.17
CA SER A 108 7.16 29.70 14.87
C SER A 108 7.35 28.68 13.75
N SER A 109 7.00 27.41 13.97
CA SER A 109 7.26 26.34 12.99
C SER A 109 6.29 26.42 11.82
N VAL A 110 6.81 26.28 10.60
CA VAL A 110 6.02 26.13 9.36
C VAL A 110 6.25 24.72 8.81
N LEU A 111 5.18 24.05 8.39
CA LEU A 111 5.26 22.73 7.80
C LEU A 111 5.85 22.81 6.39
N GLU A 112 7.10 22.40 6.22
CA GLU A 112 7.77 22.35 4.92
C GLU A 112 8.10 20.89 4.51
N LEU A 113 7.32 20.36 3.57
CA LEU A 113 7.56 19.01 3.05
C LEU A 113 8.68 19.01 1.98
N LYS A 114 9.86 18.49 2.33
CA LYS A 114 11.05 18.45 1.45
C LYS A 114 11.14 17.19 0.58
N ARG A 115 10.77 16.03 1.13
CA ARG A 115 10.84 14.72 0.45
C ARG A 115 9.64 13.88 0.83
N ILE A 116 9.30 12.93 -0.04
CA ILE A 116 8.27 11.94 0.24
C ILE A 116 8.63 10.58 -0.34
N SER A 117 8.16 9.53 0.32
CA SER A 117 8.17 8.16 -0.18
C SER A 117 6.73 7.72 -0.46
N ILE A 118 6.52 7.04 -1.59
CA ILE A 118 5.23 6.42 -1.89
C ILE A 118 5.20 5.04 -1.23
N ARG A 119 4.12 4.74 -0.49
CA ARG A 119 3.79 3.38 -0.07
C ARG A 119 2.84 2.77 -1.10
N PHE A 120 3.22 1.64 -1.68
CA PHE A 120 2.33 0.86 -2.54
C PHE A 120 1.72 -0.25 -1.68
N ASP A 121 0.39 -0.33 -1.67
CA ASP A 121 -0.33 -1.45 -1.07
C ASP A 121 -0.65 -2.53 -2.12
N GLU A 122 -1.22 -3.64 -1.67
CA GLU A 122 -1.59 -4.80 -2.50
C GLU A 122 -2.45 -4.45 -3.73
N ARG A 123 -3.16 -3.32 -3.71
CA ARG A 123 -4.02 -2.86 -4.82
C ARG A 123 -3.19 -2.22 -5.93
N CYS A 124 -1.95 -1.83 -5.64
CA CYS A 124 -1.07 -1.08 -6.54
C CYS A 124 0.22 -1.80 -6.91
N TYR A 125 0.49 -2.97 -6.33
CA TYR A 125 1.62 -3.79 -6.76
C TYR A 125 1.26 -5.26 -6.90
N SER A 126 1.98 -5.96 -7.75
CA SER A 126 2.01 -7.41 -7.79
C SER A 126 3.44 -7.89 -7.91
N PHE A 127 3.69 -9.07 -7.35
CA PHE A 127 4.99 -9.72 -7.36
C PHE A 127 4.88 -11.06 -8.07
N SER A 128 5.82 -11.35 -8.96
CA SER A 128 5.87 -12.62 -9.67
C SER A 128 7.29 -13.20 -9.69
N LYS A 129 7.35 -14.53 -9.62
CA LYS A 129 8.58 -15.31 -9.83
C LYS A 129 8.54 -15.91 -11.25
N THR A 130 9.70 -15.96 -11.88
CA THR A 130 9.92 -16.50 -13.23
C THR A 130 11.12 -17.44 -13.19
N ASP A 131 11.22 -18.31 -14.19
CA ASP A 131 12.31 -19.31 -14.29
C ASP A 131 13.65 -18.70 -14.77
N ASN A 132 13.71 -17.38 -14.92
CA ASN A 132 14.93 -16.69 -15.33
C ASN A 132 15.96 -16.71 -14.19
N ALA A 133 17.11 -17.36 -14.42
CA ALA A 133 18.17 -17.51 -13.43
C ALA A 133 18.77 -16.18 -12.93
N LEU A 134 18.82 -15.14 -13.79
CA LEU A 134 19.47 -13.87 -13.45
C LEU A 134 18.54 -12.90 -12.70
N THR A 135 17.27 -12.83 -13.12
CA THR A 135 16.25 -11.96 -12.50
C THR A 135 14.95 -12.74 -12.32
N PRO A 136 14.90 -13.64 -11.33
CA PRO A 136 13.73 -14.49 -11.14
C PRO A 136 12.53 -13.69 -10.64
N TYR A 137 12.73 -12.56 -9.95
CA TYR A 137 11.66 -11.80 -9.32
C TYR A 137 11.31 -10.50 -10.05
N TRP A 138 10.02 -10.25 -10.21
CA TRP A 138 9.47 -9.08 -10.87
C TRP A 138 8.44 -8.38 -9.99
N LEU A 139 8.59 -7.06 -9.86
CA LEU A 139 7.62 -6.18 -9.22
C LEU A 139 6.89 -5.37 -10.28
N THR A 140 5.59 -5.57 -10.38
CA THR A 140 4.72 -4.75 -11.24
C THR A 140 4.03 -3.70 -10.39
N LEU A 141 4.16 -2.43 -10.75
CA LEU A 141 3.55 -1.29 -10.08
C LEU A 141 2.48 -0.68 -10.98
N SER A 142 1.30 -0.45 -10.42
CA SER A 142 0.22 0.33 -11.03
C SER A 142 0.37 1.79 -10.62
N LEU A 143 0.82 2.63 -11.55
CA LEU A 143 1.19 4.03 -11.26
C LEU A 143 0.01 4.99 -11.47
N ASN A 144 -0.70 4.84 -12.58
CA ASN A 144 -1.89 5.62 -12.91
C ASN A 144 -2.92 4.73 -13.61
N ARG A 145 -4.03 5.31 -14.09
CA ARG A 145 -5.15 4.54 -14.65
C ARG A 145 -4.78 3.69 -15.88
N GLU A 146 -3.68 4.01 -16.56
CA GLU A 146 -3.31 3.40 -17.84
C GLU A 146 -1.92 2.75 -17.83
N LYS A 147 -1.06 3.11 -16.86
CA LYS A 147 0.36 2.75 -16.88
C LYS A 147 0.72 1.83 -15.73
N ARG A 148 1.10 0.62 -16.11
CA ARG A 148 1.80 -0.34 -15.25
C ARG A 148 3.26 -0.40 -15.67
N ILE A 149 4.16 -0.54 -14.70
CA ILE A 149 5.58 -0.79 -14.96
C ILE A 149 6.01 -2.06 -14.25
N SER A 150 6.80 -2.89 -14.92
CA SER A 150 7.39 -4.09 -14.30
C SER A 150 8.89 -3.89 -14.16
N LEU A 151 9.41 -4.14 -12.95
CA LEU A 151 10.80 -3.91 -12.56
C LEU A 151 11.39 -5.24 -12.08
N PRO A 152 12.53 -5.67 -12.63
CA PRO A 152 13.23 -6.82 -12.08
C PRO A 152 13.83 -6.45 -10.72
N ILE A 153 13.68 -7.35 -9.74
CA ILE A 153 14.21 -7.18 -8.39
C ILE A 153 15.22 -8.28 -8.10
N VAL A 154 16.33 -7.88 -7.49
CA VAL A 154 17.34 -8.78 -6.95
C VAL A 154 17.30 -8.69 -5.43
N PHE A 155 17.20 -9.84 -4.79
CA PHE A 155 17.25 -10.00 -3.35
C PHE A 155 18.62 -10.54 -2.92
N GLY A 156 19.10 -10.12 -1.75
CA GLY A 156 20.26 -10.75 -1.12
C GLY A 156 19.95 -12.19 -0.71
N GLU A 157 20.97 -13.01 -0.48
CA GLU A 157 20.81 -14.44 -0.13
C GLU A 157 19.88 -14.68 1.05
N ARG A 158 20.10 -13.97 2.17
CA ARG A 158 19.24 -14.05 3.36
C ARG A 158 17.79 -13.66 3.10
N GLN A 159 17.55 -12.75 2.15
CA GLN A 159 16.21 -12.31 1.79
C GLN A 159 15.53 -13.34 0.87
N ARG A 160 16.30 -14.02 0.01
CA ARG A 160 15.80 -15.13 -0.83
C ARG A 160 15.38 -16.33 0.01
N GLN A 161 16.21 -16.73 0.98
CA GLN A 161 15.87 -17.81 1.92
C GLN A 161 14.55 -17.54 2.62
N ARG A 162 14.36 -16.32 3.14
CA ARG A 162 13.09 -15.91 3.77
C ARG A 162 11.87 -15.95 2.85
N ILE A 163 12.04 -15.79 1.55
CA ILE A 163 10.93 -15.88 0.56
C ILE A 163 10.64 -17.34 0.22
N GLU A 164 11.65 -18.20 0.21
CA GLU A 164 11.51 -19.61 -0.13
C GLU A 164 11.03 -20.47 1.07
N GLU A 165 11.30 -20.01 2.30
CA GLU A 165 10.83 -20.62 3.55
C GLU A 165 9.42 -20.15 3.96
N ALA A 166 8.86 -19.14 3.29
CA ALA A 166 7.55 -18.54 3.54
C ALA A 166 6.41 -19.31 2.86
#